data_AF-A0A091N3Q0-F1
#
_entry.id   AF-A0A091N3Q0-F1
#
_cell.length_a   1.000
_cell.length_b   1.000
_cell.length_c   1.000
_cell.angle_alpha   90.00
_cell.angle_beta   90.00
_cell.angle_gamma   90.00
#
_symmetry.space_group_name_H-M   'P 1'
#
loop_
_entity.id
_entity.type
_entity.pdbx_description
1 polymer ?
#
loop_
_entity_poly.entity_id
_entity_poly.type
_entity_poly.pdbx_seq_one_letter_code
_entity_poly.pdbx_strand_id
1 'polypeptide(L)'
;MENFRKVRTSEQEMPLPFPDLPPDVVEMKVKEGSKIRNLMNFAMAQMELKGRRQIVFSGCGRGSPQHHNQEPSDGPAQNLTVHKNVPSICILLSRDPLDPTQTGYQPPEPLDEAGEDAAGSSAKGLKRLLPPPCEE
;
A
#
# COMPACT_ATOMS: atom_id res chain seq x y z
N MET A 1 20.00 19.03 -33.09
CA MET A 1 19.28 17.96 -32.37
C MET A 1 19.37 18.32 -30.89
N GLU A 2 18.23 18.61 -30.27
CA GLU A 2 18.19 19.12 -28.90
C GLU A 2 18.49 18.01 -27.89
N ASN A 3 19.45 18.24 -26.99
CA ASN A 3 20.00 17.24 -26.07
C ASN A 3 19.24 17.25 -24.73
N PHE A 4 18.31 16.32 -24.52
CA PHE A 4 17.59 16.22 -23.25
C PHE A 4 18.42 15.45 -22.19
N ARG A 5 18.69 16.07 -21.03
CA ARG A 5 19.30 15.40 -19.85
C ARG A 5 18.28 14.97 -18.81
N LYS A 6 18.65 13.86 -18.17
CA LYS A 6 18.21 13.27 -16.89
C LYS A 6 16.86 13.76 -16.34
N VAL A 7 15.84 12.93 -16.57
CA VAL A 7 14.53 13.01 -15.94
C VAL A 7 14.66 12.82 -14.43
N ARG A 8 14.35 13.86 -13.65
CA ARG A 8 14.19 13.75 -12.19
C ARG A 8 12.72 13.44 -11.91
N THR A 9 12.45 12.27 -11.32
CA THR A 9 11.12 11.96 -10.77
C THR A 9 10.98 12.68 -9.44
N SER A 10 10.07 13.65 -9.34
CA SER A 10 9.66 14.25 -8.07
C SER A 10 8.40 13.54 -7.59
N GLU A 11 8.48 12.90 -6.42
CA GLU A 11 7.33 12.32 -5.75
C GLU A 11 6.58 13.42 -4.99
N GLN A 12 5.31 13.65 -5.34
CA GLN A 12 4.46 14.58 -4.60
C GLN A 12 3.89 13.84 -3.40
N GLU A 13 4.14 14.33 -2.18
CA GLU A 13 3.51 13.79 -0.98
C GLU A 13 2.02 14.12 -1.06
N MET A 14 1.21 13.10 -1.36
CA MET A 14 -0.24 13.23 -1.44
C MET A 14 -0.82 13.24 -0.02
N PRO A 15 -1.78 14.13 0.29
CA PRO A 15 -2.49 14.07 1.57
C PRO A 15 -3.22 12.73 1.72
N LEU A 16 -3.38 12.27 2.95
CA LEU A 16 -4.08 11.01 3.25
C LEU A 16 -5.52 11.07 2.73
N PRO A 17 -6.01 10.01 2.06
CA PRO A 17 -7.36 9.98 1.49
C PRO A 17 -8.46 9.70 2.53
N PHE A 18 -8.16 9.74 3.83
CA PHE A 18 -9.10 9.45 4.90
C PHE A 18 -9.56 10.76 5.55
N PRO A 19 -10.86 11.12 5.45
CA PRO A 19 -11.39 12.28 6.15
C PRO A 19 -11.38 12.02 7.67
N ASP A 20 -11.24 13.09 8.45
CA ASP A 20 -11.46 13.09 9.91
C ASP A 20 -10.57 12.15 10.73
N LEU A 21 -9.32 11.95 10.31
CA LEU A 21 -8.36 11.20 11.12
C LEU A 21 -8.04 11.93 12.43
N PRO A 22 -7.94 11.21 13.56
CA PRO A 22 -7.61 11.83 14.83
C PRO A 22 -6.16 12.35 14.82
N PRO A 23 -5.85 13.41 15.60
CA PRO A 23 -4.52 14.04 15.57
C PRO A 23 -3.37 13.12 16.00
N ASP A 24 -3.68 12.02 16.71
CA ASP A 24 -2.73 11.04 17.21
C ASP A 24 -2.59 9.80 16.30
N VAL A 25 -3.20 9.82 15.11
CA VAL A 25 -3.11 8.73 14.14
C VAL A 25 -1.65 8.47 13.75
N VAL A 26 -1.27 7.20 13.71
CA VAL A 26 0.06 6.78 13.32
C VAL A 26 0.06 6.45 11.83
N GLU A 27 0.75 7.28 11.03
CA GLU A 27 1.01 6.98 9.62
C GLU A 27 2.36 6.26 9.45
N MET A 28 2.30 5.07 8.86
CA MET A 28 3.45 4.22 8.55
C MET A 28 3.71 4.24 7.04
N LYS A 29 4.71 5.02 6.61
CA LYS A 29 5.15 5.08 5.21
C LYS A 29 5.97 3.83 4.86
N VAL A 30 5.39 2.94 4.06
CA VAL A 30 6.02 1.73 3.53
C VAL A 30 6.83 2.09 2.29
N LYS A 31 8.15 1.89 2.37
CA LYS A 31 9.10 2.16 1.30
C LYS A 31 9.85 0.89 0.92
N GLU A 32 10.65 0.97 -0.13
CA GLU A 32 11.59 -0.09 -0.47
C GLU A 32 12.56 -0.33 0.71
N GLY A 33 12.72 -1.60 1.10
CA GLY A 33 13.53 -1.99 2.25
C GLY A 33 12.78 -2.02 3.59
N SER A 34 11.55 -1.50 3.67
CA SER A 34 10.69 -1.64 4.85
C SER A 34 10.50 -3.12 5.19
N LYS A 35 10.79 -3.50 6.43
CA LYS A 35 10.66 -4.88 6.89
C LYS A 35 9.25 -5.09 7.45
N ILE A 36 8.45 -5.92 6.77
CA ILE A 36 7.07 -6.22 7.14
C ILE A 36 6.95 -6.62 8.61
N ARG A 37 7.85 -7.50 9.11
CA ARG A 37 7.86 -7.89 10.53
C ARG A 37 8.01 -6.71 11.48
N ASN A 38 8.91 -5.78 11.18
CA ASN A 38 9.14 -4.62 12.04
C ASN A 38 7.93 -3.68 12.01
N LEU A 39 7.33 -3.47 10.83
CA LEU A 39 6.13 -2.67 10.67
C LEU A 39 4.95 -3.28 11.45
N MET A 40 4.69 -4.57 11.27
CA MET A 40 3.58 -5.24 11.94
C MET A 40 3.77 -5.26 13.47
N ASN A 41 4.99 -5.53 13.96
CA ASN A 41 5.27 -5.48 15.40
C ASN A 41 5.01 -4.09 15.99
N PHE A 42 5.43 -3.04 15.29
CA PHE A 42 5.17 -1.68 15.72
C PHE A 42 3.67 -1.37 15.68
N ALA A 43 2.98 -1.70 14.60
CA ALA A 43 1.55 -1.48 14.44
C ALA A 43 0.72 -2.17 15.54
N MET A 44 1.02 -3.43 15.86
CA MET A 44 0.37 -4.15 16.96
C MET A 44 0.61 -3.46 18.30
N ALA A 45 1.86 -3.08 18.59
CA ALA A 45 2.19 -2.36 19.81
C ALA A 45 1.47 -1.00 19.90
N GLN A 46 1.31 -0.31 18.77
CA GLN A 46 0.58 0.96 18.71
C GLN A 46 -0.91 0.78 19.01
N MET A 47 -1.56 -0.22 18.42
CA MET A 47 -2.98 -0.51 18.63
C MET A 47 -3.28 -1.00 20.06
N GLU A 48 -2.29 -1.51 20.78
CA GLU A 48 -2.44 -1.92 22.19
C GLU A 48 -2.44 -0.73 23.16
N LEU A 49 -1.91 0.42 22.74
CA LEU A 49 -1.88 1.61 23.58
C LEU A 49 -3.28 2.18 23.76
N LYS A 50 -3.67 2.40 25.02
CA LYS A 50 -4.94 3.05 25.37
C LYS A 50 -4.97 4.47 24.79
N GLY A 51 -5.72 4.65 23.71
CA GLY A 51 -5.87 5.92 22.98
C GLY A 51 -5.72 5.76 21.48
N ARG A 52 -4.88 4.83 21.02
CA ARG A 52 -4.64 4.60 19.60
C ARG A 52 -5.60 3.55 19.07
N ARG A 53 -6.57 4.03 18.29
CA ARG A 53 -7.62 3.19 17.69
C ARG A 53 -7.46 3.04 16.18
N GLN A 54 -6.59 3.85 15.58
CA GLN A 54 -6.42 3.95 14.13
C GLN A 54 -4.95 4.01 13.75
N ILE A 55 -4.61 3.29 12.68
CA ILE A 55 -3.28 3.31 12.05
C ILE A 55 -3.42 3.33 10.54
N VAL A 56 -2.51 4.02 9.86
CA VAL A 56 -2.51 4.14 8.40
C VAL A 56 -1.21 3.58 7.83
N PHE A 57 -1.30 2.76 6.81
CA PHE A 57 -0.16 2.34 6.00
C PHE A 57 -0.23 3.02 4.63
N SER A 58 0.81 3.76 4.27
CA SER A 58 0.90 4.47 2.99
C SER A 58 2.07 3.90 2.18
N GLY A 59 1.85 3.50 0.93
CA GLY A 59 2.89 2.96 0.06
C GLY A 59 2.83 3.56 -1.34
N CYS A 60 3.98 3.98 -1.85
CA CYS A 60 4.14 4.45 -3.23
C CYS A 60 4.84 3.36 -4.08
N GLY A 61 4.34 3.12 -5.28
CA GLY A 61 5.01 2.26 -6.25
C GLY A 61 6.27 2.91 -6.80
N ARG A 62 7.13 2.13 -7.45
CA ARG A 62 8.15 2.72 -8.33
C ARG A 62 7.50 3.04 -9.66
N GLY A 63 7.32 4.32 -9.96
CA GLY A 63 7.11 4.73 -11.35
C GLY A 63 8.34 4.27 -12.13
N SER A 64 8.18 3.29 -13.02
CA SER A 64 9.31 2.80 -13.80
C SER A 64 9.96 3.99 -14.53
N PRO A 65 11.25 4.28 -14.30
CA PRO A 65 12.00 5.02 -15.29
C PRO A 65 12.07 4.05 -16.48
N GLN A 66 11.30 4.32 -17.54
CA GLN A 66 11.48 3.56 -18.78
C GLN A 66 12.93 3.81 -19.22
N HIS A 67 13.75 2.78 -19.11
CA HIS A 67 15.15 2.82 -19.54
C HIS A 67 15.15 2.87 -21.07
N HIS A 68 15.64 3.97 -21.64
CA HIS A 68 16.26 3.90 -22.96
C HIS A 68 17.77 4.04 -22.77
N ASN A 69 18.49 3.11 -23.39
CA ASN A 69 19.92 2.88 -23.31
C ASN A 69 20.70 4.16 -23.71
N GLN A 70 21.82 4.48 -23.06
CA GLN A 70 22.66 5.62 -23.47
C GLN A 70 24.13 5.22 -23.55
N GLU A 71 24.67 5.26 -24.77
CA GLU A 71 26.08 5.57 -25.01
C GLU A 71 26.32 7.07 -24.73
N PRO A 72 27.53 7.46 -24.25
CA PRO A 72 27.80 8.83 -23.85
C PRO A 72 28.13 9.71 -25.06
N SER A 73 27.56 10.93 -25.11
CA SER A 73 28.02 11.99 -26.02
C SER A 73 27.95 13.37 -25.33
N ASP A 74 29.04 14.14 -25.47
CA ASP A 74 29.32 15.44 -24.85
C ASP A 74 28.50 16.58 -25.48
N GLY A 75 27.60 17.23 -24.72
CA GLY A 75 26.90 18.44 -25.15
C GLY A 75 26.11 19.16 -24.04
N PRO A 76 25.84 20.48 -24.16
CA PRO A 76 25.16 21.27 -23.13
C PRO A 76 23.68 20.89 -23.08
N ALA A 77 23.28 20.30 -21.97
CA ALA A 77 22.01 19.59 -21.89
C ALA A 77 20.92 20.41 -21.18
N GLN A 78 19.78 20.56 -21.87
CA GLN A 78 18.56 21.12 -21.31
C GLN A 78 17.94 20.12 -20.32
N ASN A 79 17.68 20.57 -19.10
CA ASN A 79 17.05 19.76 -18.06
C ASN A 79 15.54 19.67 -18.33
N LEU A 80 15.04 18.50 -18.71
CA LEU A 80 13.61 18.26 -18.92
C LEU A 80 13.02 17.58 -17.67
N THR A 81 12.07 18.24 -17.02
CA THR A 81 11.31 17.65 -15.90
C THR A 81 10.01 17.05 -16.44
N VAL A 82 9.86 15.73 -16.33
CA VAL A 82 8.63 15.01 -16.70
C VAL A 82 7.87 14.66 -15.42
N HIS A 83 6.67 15.20 -15.27
CA HIS A 83 5.76 14.81 -14.22
C HIS A 83 5.14 13.45 -14.57
N LYS A 84 5.32 12.47 -13.69
CA LYS A 84 4.73 11.13 -13.83
C LYS A 84 3.84 10.85 -12.65
N ASN A 85 2.65 10.32 -12.92
CA ASN A 85 1.75 9.84 -11.89
C ASN A 85 2.30 8.51 -11.36
N VAL A 86 2.74 8.51 -10.11
CA VAL A 86 3.20 7.31 -9.42
C VAL A 86 2.01 6.68 -8.72
N PRO A 87 1.71 5.38 -8.93
CA PRO A 87 0.61 4.73 -8.23
C PRO A 87 0.92 4.67 -6.72
N SER A 88 -0.07 4.98 -5.90
CA SER A 88 0.04 4.93 -4.44
C SER A 88 -1.18 4.24 -3.85
N ILE A 89 -1.00 3.59 -2.71
CA ILE A 89 -2.06 2.97 -1.92
C ILE A 89 -1.96 3.44 -0.48
N CYS A 90 -3.11 3.69 0.15
CA CYS A 90 -3.23 3.98 1.57
C CYS A 90 -4.24 3.01 2.18
N ILE A 91 -3.93 2.43 3.33
CA ILE A 91 -4.78 1.46 4.04
C ILE A 91 -4.98 1.97 5.47
N LEU A 92 -6.23 2.19 5.86
CA LEU A 92 -6.61 2.53 7.23
C LEU A 92 -7.08 1.28 7.96
N LEU A 93 -6.51 1.00 9.13
CA LEU A 93 -7.02 0.01 10.06
C LEU A 93 -7.56 0.74 11.28
N SER A 94 -8.79 0.43 11.67
CA SER A 94 -9.51 1.10 12.76
C SER A 94 -10.17 0.08 13.68
N ARG A 95 -10.14 0.33 14.99
CA ARG A 95 -11.00 -0.35 15.99
C ARG A 95 -12.40 0.28 16.07
N ASP A 96 -12.55 1.51 15.58
CA ASP A 96 -13.85 2.17 15.46
C ASP A 96 -14.57 1.68 14.20
N PRO A 97 -15.91 1.54 14.26
CA PRO A 97 -16.68 1.13 13.10
C PRO A 97 -16.48 2.13 11.96
N LEU A 98 -16.06 1.62 10.80
CA LEU A 98 -16.00 2.38 9.55
C LEU A 98 -17.28 2.15 8.75
N ASP A 99 -17.60 3.08 7.86
CA ASP A 99 -18.78 3.01 6.99
C ASP A 99 -18.68 1.84 6.00
N PRO A 100 -19.56 0.83 6.08
CA PRO A 100 -19.54 -0.33 5.18
C PRO A 100 -19.86 -0.01 3.72
N THR A 101 -20.48 1.15 3.45
CA THR A 101 -20.85 1.58 2.09
C THR A 101 -19.71 2.31 1.38
N GLN A 102 -18.64 2.65 2.10
CA GLN A 102 -17.50 3.35 1.55
C GLN A 102 -16.74 2.46 0.54
N THR A 103 -16.37 3.04 -0.61
CA THR A 103 -15.55 2.33 -1.59
C THR A 103 -14.21 1.94 -0.98
N GLY A 104 -13.83 0.67 -1.12
CA GLY A 104 -12.59 0.14 -0.56
C GLY A 104 -12.70 -0.35 0.90
N TYR A 105 -13.89 -0.27 1.50
CA TYR A 105 -14.15 -0.93 2.78
C TYR A 105 -14.00 -2.45 2.65
N GLN A 106 -13.26 -3.05 3.58
CA GLN A 106 -13.12 -4.49 3.73
C GLN A 106 -13.50 -4.87 5.17
N PRO A 107 -14.55 -5.70 5.37
CA PRO A 107 -14.98 -6.09 6.71
C PRO A 107 -13.92 -6.99 7.39
N PRO A 108 -13.85 -7.01 8.73
CA PRO A 108 -13.07 -8.02 9.45
C PRO A 108 -13.58 -9.43 9.13
N GLU A 109 -12.67 -10.35 8.80
CA GLU A 109 -13.02 -11.75 8.64
C GLU A 109 -13.49 -12.31 9.99
N PRO A 110 -14.58 -13.11 10.03
CA PRO A 110 -14.97 -13.81 11.24
C PRO A 110 -13.82 -14.70 11.68
N LEU A 111 -13.41 -14.56 12.94
CA LEU A 111 -12.44 -15.47 13.54
C LEU A 111 -13.17 -16.80 13.73
N ASP A 112 -13.01 -17.72 12.78
CA ASP A 112 -13.29 -19.12 13.06
C ASP A 112 -12.40 -19.52 14.23
N GLU A 113 -12.96 -19.71 15.42
CA GLU A 113 -12.32 -20.43 16.52
C GLU A 113 -12.19 -21.91 16.11
N ALA A 114 -11.33 -22.17 15.13
CA ALA A 114 -10.99 -23.50 14.66
C ALA A 114 -9.53 -23.79 14.99
N GLY A 115 -9.32 -24.24 16.23
CA GLY A 115 -8.20 -25.10 16.59
C GLY A 115 -6.99 -24.43 17.20
N GLU A 116 -6.98 -24.35 18.53
CA GLU A 116 -5.78 -24.74 19.27
C GLU A 116 -5.43 -26.17 18.82
N ASP A 117 -4.38 -26.37 18.02
CA ASP A 117 -3.48 -27.51 18.17
C ASP A 117 -2.26 -27.40 17.24
N ALA A 118 -1.13 -27.79 17.82
CA ALA A 118 0.17 -27.78 17.19
C ALA A 118 0.30 -28.83 16.06
N ALA A 119 1.35 -28.63 15.26
CA ALA A 119 2.00 -29.59 14.36
C ALA A 119 1.32 -29.82 12.99
N GLY A 120 2.15 -29.67 11.97
CA GLY A 120 1.71 -29.64 10.58
C GLY A 120 1.24 -30.97 10.01
N SER A 121 0.48 -30.89 8.92
CA SER A 121 0.71 -31.73 7.74
C SER A 121 -0.13 -31.21 6.56
N SER A 122 0.51 -31.31 5.40
CA SER A 122 -0.01 -31.19 4.04
C SER A 122 -1.40 -31.83 3.81
N ALA A 123 -2.31 -31.11 3.14
CA ALA A 123 -3.20 -31.68 2.11
C ALA A 123 -3.98 -30.63 1.30
N LYS A 124 -3.61 -30.54 0.02
CA LYS A 124 -4.42 -30.46 -1.23
C LYS A 124 -5.63 -29.52 -1.31
N GLY A 125 -5.55 -28.62 -2.30
CA GLY A 125 -6.56 -27.65 -2.67
C GLY A 125 -7.92 -28.21 -3.10
N LEU A 126 -8.95 -27.46 -2.71
CA LEU A 126 -10.31 -27.55 -3.22
C LEU A 126 -10.66 -26.28 -4.01
N LYS A 127 -10.49 -26.40 -5.32
CA LYS A 127 -11.37 -25.94 -6.41
C LYS A 127 -12.52 -25.02 -5.97
N ARG A 128 -12.34 -23.73 -6.26
CA ARG A 128 -13.32 -22.65 -6.22
C ARG A 128 -14.53 -23.03 -7.09
N LEU A 129 -15.67 -23.31 -6.47
CA LEU A 129 -16.94 -23.46 -7.17
C LEU A 129 -17.40 -22.07 -7.65
N LEU A 130 -17.69 -21.98 -8.94
CA LEU A 130 -18.19 -20.79 -9.62
C LEU A 130 -19.69 -20.62 -9.27
N PRO A 131 -20.18 -19.41 -8.94
CA PRO A 131 -21.61 -19.19 -8.76
C PRO A 131 -22.37 -19.30 -10.11
N PRO A 132 -23.64 -19.75 -10.10
CA PRO A 132 -24.42 -19.94 -11.33
C PRO A 132 -24.69 -18.60 -12.04
N PRO A 133 -24.79 -18.59 -13.39
CA PRO A 133 -25.19 -17.40 -14.12
C PRO A 133 -26.65 -17.06 -13.77
N CYS A 134 -26.89 -15.83 -13.34
CA CYS A 134 -28.24 -15.28 -13.29
C CYS A 134 -28.74 -15.12 -14.73
N GLU A 135 -29.85 -15.78 -15.04
CA GLU A 135 -30.58 -15.69 -16.29
C GLU A 135 -31.61 -14.55 -16.20
N GLU A 136 -31.58 -13.63 -17.17
CA GLU A 136 -32.70 -12.75 -17.55
C GLU A 136 -33.18 -13.16 -18.95
#